data_AF-A0AAE5C8I5-F1
#
_entry.id   AF-A0AAE5C8I5-F1
#
_cell.length_a   1.000
_cell.length_b   1.000
_cell.length_c   1.000
_cell.angle_alpha   90.00
_cell.angle_beta   90.00
_cell.angle_gamma   90.00
#
_symmetry.space_group_name_H-M   'P 1'
#
loop_
_entity.id
_entity.type
_entity.pdbx_description
1 polymer ?
#
loop_
_entity_poly.entity_id
_entity_poly.type
_entity_poly.pdbx_seq_one_letter_code
_entity_poly.pdbx_strand_id
1 'polypeptide(L)'
;MLFKTMEQHEKLRIKIREFAEEEVKPIAFMLDQENKFPLESIHKLADMDMMGIPYPKEYGGAGLDVISYAIAVEELSRVDGGTGVVLSAHTSLGSYPIFAYGTEEQKQKYLVPLAKGEKIGAFGLTEENAGSDAGGTETTAVLEGDNYVLNGEKIFITNAGEADIYVIFAVTTPNIGTRGISAFIVEKSFQGFSFGKHYDKMGIRSSATAELILNDVKVPKENLLGKEGEGFKIAMSTLDGGRIGIAAQAIGIAQGAYENALEYSKERIQFGKPICHQQIIAFKLADMATKLRAARLLVYSAADMKENHERYSMEAAMAKQYASDVCLEIVNDALQIFGGSGYMKGMEVERAYRDAKICTIYEGTNEIQRVVIAANIIGKMPKTKNTGQTYKNKSATGYRKKTIFKKGTPKERVDALVEALKADGYDFTVGIPIDAPINKAERVVSVGLGIGKKENMKLIEDLAVQAGAAIGSSRPVAETLKYVPLNRYIGMSGQKFTGNLYIACGISGAIQHLKGIKEASTIVAINNNPNAKIFKNSDYGIVGDLMEILPLLTDALDNGEPKKAAPPMKKMKRAVPEKVRPTWKYYVCNGCGYEYDPSVGDLEGDITPGTIFENMPKDWTCPACGEGKDMFIEA
;
A
#
# COMPACT_ATOMS: atom_id res chain seq x y z
N MET A 1 31.22 -28.27 2.44
CA MET A 1 30.24 -28.34 3.56
C MET A 1 29.07 -29.21 3.12
N LEU A 2 28.58 -30.09 3.99
CA LEU A 2 27.37 -30.87 3.76
C LEU A 2 26.22 -30.14 4.45
N PHE A 3 25.24 -29.62 3.68
CA PHE A 3 24.03 -29.04 4.27
C PHE A 3 22.96 -30.12 4.43
N LYS A 4 22.56 -30.39 5.68
CA LYS A 4 21.52 -31.35 6.02
C LYS A 4 20.69 -30.81 7.19
N THR A 5 19.37 -30.80 7.02
CA THR A 5 18.40 -30.53 8.09
C THR A 5 18.49 -31.60 9.18
N MET A 6 18.16 -31.21 10.41
CA MET A 6 18.14 -32.13 11.55
C MET A 6 16.90 -33.03 11.51
N GLU A 7 16.92 -34.15 12.26
CA GLU A 7 15.76 -35.05 12.35
C GLU A 7 14.51 -34.32 12.89
N GLN A 8 14.69 -33.39 13.83
CA GLN A 8 13.61 -32.54 14.35
C GLN A 8 12.96 -31.66 13.27
N HIS A 9 13.77 -31.15 12.33
CA HIS A 9 13.28 -30.33 11.21
C HIS A 9 12.40 -31.16 10.27
N GLU A 10 12.81 -32.38 9.96
CA GLU A 10 12.03 -33.26 9.08
C GLU A 10 10.77 -33.80 9.78
N LYS A 11 10.81 -34.07 11.09
CA LYS A 11 9.59 -34.38 11.87
C LYS A 11 8.59 -33.24 11.85
N LEU A 12 9.07 -32.00 12.04
CA LEU A 12 8.21 -30.81 11.93
C LEU A 12 7.66 -30.66 10.51
N ARG A 13 8.49 -30.84 9.48
CA ARG A 13 8.06 -30.79 8.07
C ARG A 13 6.90 -31.73 7.81
N ILE A 14 7.00 -32.99 8.26
CA ILE A 14 5.93 -33.98 8.11
C ILE A 14 4.66 -33.50 8.81
N LYS A 15 4.77 -33.07 10.07
CA LYS A 15 3.63 -32.56 10.85
C LYS A 15 2.91 -31.38 10.16
N ILE A 16 3.66 -30.40 9.66
CA ILE A 16 3.06 -29.24 8.96
C ILE A 16 2.52 -29.64 7.59
N ARG A 17 3.18 -30.56 6.88
CA ARG A 17 2.69 -31.07 5.60
C ARG A 17 1.36 -31.78 5.74
N GLU A 18 1.23 -32.65 6.74
CA GLU A 18 -0.03 -33.33 7.07
C GLU A 18 -1.13 -32.31 7.37
N PHE A 19 -0.85 -31.35 8.25
CA PHE A 19 -1.77 -30.24 8.52
C PHE A 19 -2.17 -29.46 7.26
N ALA A 20 -1.21 -29.12 6.41
CA ALA A 20 -1.49 -28.36 5.19
C ALA A 20 -2.36 -29.14 4.20
N GLU A 21 -2.16 -30.45 4.06
CA GLU A 21 -2.98 -31.32 3.20
C GLU A 21 -4.38 -31.55 3.76
N GLU A 22 -4.53 -31.73 5.09
CA GLU A 22 -5.80 -32.06 5.73
C GLU A 22 -6.67 -30.83 6.02
N GLU A 23 -6.06 -29.70 6.40
CA GLU A 23 -6.78 -28.56 6.97
C GLU A 23 -6.77 -27.31 6.07
N VAL A 24 -5.72 -27.14 5.25
CA VAL A 24 -5.56 -25.95 4.40
C VAL A 24 -6.02 -26.24 2.98
N LYS A 25 -5.57 -27.34 2.38
CA LYS A 25 -5.83 -27.69 0.98
C LYS A 25 -7.31 -27.77 0.63
N PRO A 26 -8.18 -28.42 1.44
CA PRO A 26 -9.58 -28.60 1.07
C PRO A 26 -10.35 -27.28 0.92
N ILE A 27 -9.93 -26.23 1.62
CA ILE A 27 -10.61 -24.92 1.62
C ILE A 27 -9.89 -23.85 0.79
N ALA A 28 -8.64 -24.08 0.36
CA ALA A 28 -7.81 -23.08 -0.30
C ALA A 28 -8.43 -22.48 -1.57
N PHE A 29 -9.15 -23.29 -2.37
CA PHE A 29 -9.81 -22.77 -3.57
C PHE A 29 -11.01 -21.88 -3.25
N MET A 30 -11.82 -22.27 -2.25
CA MET A 30 -12.94 -21.45 -1.78
C MET A 30 -12.44 -20.10 -1.23
N LEU A 31 -11.39 -20.11 -0.41
CA LEU A 31 -10.80 -18.89 0.13
C LEU A 31 -10.22 -17.98 -0.96
N ASP A 32 -9.56 -18.55 -1.98
CA ASP A 32 -9.07 -17.79 -3.14
C ASP A 32 -10.22 -17.14 -3.92
N GLN A 33 -11.29 -17.88 -4.21
CA GLN A 33 -12.44 -17.34 -4.94
C GLN A 33 -13.16 -16.24 -4.15
N GLU A 34 -13.39 -16.48 -2.86
CA GLU A 34 -14.16 -15.58 -2.00
C GLU A 34 -13.33 -14.42 -1.43
N ASN A 35 -12.00 -14.43 -1.63
CA ASN A 35 -11.06 -13.44 -1.08
C ASN A 35 -11.19 -13.33 0.45
N LYS A 36 -11.12 -14.49 1.13
CA LYS A 36 -11.39 -14.63 2.58
C LYS A 36 -10.18 -15.12 3.36
N PHE A 37 -10.05 -14.61 4.59
CA PHE A 37 -8.99 -14.99 5.53
C PHE A 37 -9.20 -16.40 6.13
N PRO A 38 -8.15 -17.24 6.25
CA PRO A 38 -8.23 -18.63 6.74
C PRO A 38 -8.31 -18.71 8.27
N LEU A 39 -9.27 -18.03 8.91
CA LEU A 39 -9.32 -17.88 10.37
C LEU A 39 -9.26 -19.21 11.12
N GLU A 40 -10.00 -20.22 10.66
CA GLU A 40 -10.03 -21.55 11.29
C GLU A 40 -8.66 -22.25 11.22
N SER A 41 -7.97 -22.19 10.08
CA SER A 41 -6.62 -22.75 9.94
C SER A 41 -5.63 -22.03 10.85
N ILE A 42 -5.76 -20.71 11.03
CA ILE A 42 -4.91 -19.95 11.95
C ILE A 42 -5.15 -20.33 13.41
N HIS A 43 -6.40 -20.52 13.83
CA HIS A 43 -6.70 -21.02 15.17
C HIS A 43 -6.12 -22.42 15.41
N LYS A 44 -6.24 -23.34 14.44
CA LYS A 44 -5.62 -24.67 14.57
C LYS A 44 -4.09 -24.61 14.62
N LEU A 45 -3.45 -23.68 13.89
CA LEU A 45 -2.01 -23.44 14.02
C LEU A 45 -1.63 -22.92 15.41
N ALA A 46 -2.47 -22.08 16.02
CA ALA A 46 -2.30 -21.65 17.41
C ALA A 46 -2.38 -22.83 18.39
N ASP A 47 -3.39 -23.69 18.24
CA ASP A 47 -3.55 -24.92 19.05
C ASP A 47 -2.36 -25.90 18.91
N MET A 48 -1.63 -25.81 17.79
CA MET A 48 -0.41 -26.59 17.53
C MET A 48 0.88 -25.91 18.04
N ASP A 49 0.79 -24.76 18.72
CA ASP A 49 1.88 -23.88 19.14
C ASP A 49 2.70 -23.28 17.98
N MET A 50 2.13 -23.22 16.77
CA MET A 50 2.85 -22.86 15.54
C MET A 50 2.81 -21.36 15.21
N MET A 51 2.15 -20.52 16.00
CA MET A 51 2.15 -19.07 15.78
C MET A 51 3.42 -18.39 16.32
N GLY A 52 4.01 -18.98 17.37
CA GLY A 52 5.23 -18.51 18.02
C GLY A 52 6.45 -19.42 17.83
N ILE A 53 6.64 -20.00 16.63
CA ILE A 53 7.68 -21.00 16.35
C ILE A 53 9.07 -20.62 16.88
N PRO A 54 9.65 -19.45 16.52
CA PRO A 54 11.01 -19.10 16.92
C PRO A 54 11.11 -18.50 18.33
N TYR A 55 9.98 -18.30 19.03
CA TYR A 55 9.98 -17.57 20.28
C TYR A 55 10.20 -18.49 21.48
N PRO A 56 10.94 -18.04 22.51
CA PRO A 56 11.19 -18.81 23.72
C PRO A 56 9.90 -19.27 24.41
N LYS A 57 9.98 -20.45 25.05
CA LYS A 57 8.87 -21.03 25.82
C LYS A 57 8.39 -20.15 26.99
N GLU A 58 9.28 -19.34 27.57
CA GLU A 58 8.92 -18.38 28.63
C GLU A 58 7.93 -17.31 28.17
N TYR A 59 7.90 -17.01 26.86
CA TYR A 59 6.93 -16.11 26.25
C TYR A 59 5.78 -16.88 25.58
N GLY A 60 5.64 -18.19 25.80
CA GLY A 60 4.58 -19.02 25.21
C GLY A 60 4.83 -19.41 23.74
N GLY A 61 6.05 -19.27 23.24
CA GLY A 61 6.43 -19.79 21.92
C GLY A 61 6.88 -21.26 21.95
N ALA A 62 7.09 -21.85 20.77
CA ALA A 62 7.50 -23.24 20.65
C ALA A 62 8.98 -23.47 21.02
N GLY A 63 9.80 -22.42 21.00
CA GLY A 63 11.25 -22.48 21.24
C GLY A 63 12.01 -23.27 20.18
N LEU A 64 11.54 -23.24 18.93
CA LEU A 64 12.20 -23.85 17.78
C LEU A 64 13.08 -22.81 17.06
N ASP A 65 13.89 -23.26 16.11
CA ASP A 65 14.84 -22.39 15.40
C ASP A 65 14.21 -21.71 14.16
N VAL A 66 14.94 -20.75 13.59
CA VAL A 66 14.51 -20.03 12.38
C VAL A 66 14.32 -20.97 11.17
N ILE A 67 15.08 -22.07 11.09
CA ILE A 67 14.88 -23.10 10.04
C ILE A 67 13.51 -23.77 10.19
N SER A 68 13.11 -24.12 11.41
CA SER A 68 11.79 -24.66 11.72
C SER A 68 10.67 -23.71 11.31
N TYR A 69 10.85 -22.40 11.55
CA TYR A 69 9.94 -21.36 11.06
C TYR A 69 9.87 -21.33 9.52
N ALA A 70 11.02 -21.35 8.83
CA ALA A 70 11.06 -21.36 7.38
C ALA A 70 10.37 -22.62 6.79
N ILE A 71 10.55 -23.79 7.42
CA ILE A 71 9.88 -25.04 7.03
C ILE A 71 8.36 -24.91 7.16
N ALA A 72 7.86 -24.35 8.26
CA ALA A 72 6.43 -24.17 8.45
C ALA A 72 5.81 -23.26 7.38
N VAL A 73 6.47 -22.13 7.08
CA VAL A 73 6.02 -21.21 6.01
C VAL A 73 6.08 -21.89 4.64
N GLU A 74 7.14 -22.63 4.34
CA GLU A 74 7.30 -23.37 3.08
C GLU A 74 6.18 -24.41 2.89
N GLU A 75 5.94 -25.27 3.88
CA GLU A 75 4.95 -26.35 3.76
C GLU A 75 3.51 -25.84 3.69
N LEU A 76 3.18 -24.76 4.40
CA LEU A 76 1.88 -24.08 4.24
C LEU A 76 1.74 -23.47 2.85
N SER A 77 2.78 -22.78 2.38
CA SER A 77 2.78 -22.10 1.07
C SER A 77 2.80 -23.06 -0.12
N ARG A 78 3.22 -24.32 0.11
CA ARG A 78 3.11 -25.42 -0.87
C ARG A 78 1.67 -25.68 -1.27
N VAL A 79 0.74 -25.46 -0.36
CA VAL A 79 -0.69 -25.65 -0.58
C VAL A 79 -1.40 -24.33 -0.85
N ASP A 80 -1.17 -23.32 0.00
CA ASP A 80 -1.78 -22.00 -0.13
C ASP A 80 -0.80 -20.88 0.25
N GLY A 81 -0.39 -20.10 -0.75
CA GLY A 81 0.53 -18.98 -0.54
C GLY A 81 -0.03 -17.92 0.41
N GLY A 82 -1.36 -17.73 0.49
CA GLY A 82 -1.95 -16.77 1.42
C GLY A 82 -1.85 -17.21 2.87
N THR A 83 -2.18 -18.47 3.20
CA THR A 83 -2.01 -19.02 4.55
C THR A 83 -0.56 -18.94 5.02
N GLY A 84 0.40 -19.28 4.15
CA GLY A 84 1.82 -19.18 4.48
C GLY A 84 2.28 -17.75 4.80
N VAL A 85 1.82 -16.73 4.07
CA VAL A 85 2.18 -15.33 4.38
C VAL A 85 1.48 -14.80 5.62
N VAL A 86 0.30 -15.31 5.98
CA VAL A 86 -0.37 -14.92 7.24
C VAL A 86 0.53 -15.28 8.43
N LEU A 87 1.03 -16.53 8.48
CA LEU A 87 1.99 -16.96 9.49
C LEU A 87 3.28 -16.15 9.40
N SER A 88 3.84 -15.97 8.19
CA SER A 88 5.08 -15.22 8.00
C SER A 88 4.99 -13.79 8.52
N ALA A 89 3.93 -13.05 8.15
CA ALA A 89 3.73 -11.67 8.57
C ALA A 89 3.47 -11.56 10.08
N HIS A 90 2.68 -12.49 10.65
CA HIS A 90 2.49 -12.57 12.09
C HIS A 90 3.84 -12.75 12.80
N THR A 91 4.57 -13.82 12.48
CA THR A 91 5.77 -14.20 13.21
C THR A 91 6.92 -13.21 12.95
N SER A 92 7.29 -12.98 11.71
CA SER A 92 8.52 -12.24 11.38
C SER A 92 8.37 -10.71 11.37
N LEU A 93 7.15 -10.18 11.18
CA LEU A 93 6.92 -8.74 11.09
C LEU A 93 6.15 -8.18 12.28
N GLY A 94 5.08 -8.86 12.71
CA GLY A 94 4.25 -8.43 13.84
C GLY A 94 4.91 -8.70 15.20
N SER A 95 5.39 -9.92 15.40
CA SER A 95 5.89 -10.38 16.70
C SER A 95 7.38 -10.09 16.91
N TYR A 96 8.21 -10.25 15.87
CA TYR A 96 9.67 -10.10 15.98
C TYR A 96 10.15 -8.74 16.52
N PRO A 97 9.67 -7.59 16.02
CA PRO A 97 10.14 -6.30 16.55
C PRO A 97 9.79 -6.12 18.03
N ILE A 98 8.67 -6.68 18.51
CA ILE A 98 8.30 -6.66 19.94
C ILE A 98 9.26 -7.57 20.73
N PHE A 99 9.57 -8.75 20.23
CA PHE A 99 10.55 -9.64 20.85
C PHE A 99 11.96 -9.02 20.93
N ALA A 100 12.42 -8.40 19.84
CA ALA A 100 13.78 -7.90 19.73
C ALA A 100 14.01 -6.53 20.40
N TYR A 101 13.00 -5.66 20.41
CA TYR A 101 13.14 -4.26 20.85
C TYR A 101 12.17 -3.87 21.97
N GLY A 102 11.26 -4.75 22.37
CA GLY A 102 10.32 -4.49 23.44
C GLY A 102 10.94 -4.59 24.82
N THR A 103 10.43 -3.81 25.77
CA THR A 103 10.71 -4.03 27.20
C THR A 103 10.09 -5.34 27.67
N GLU A 104 10.48 -5.85 28.83
CA GLU A 104 9.86 -7.07 29.38
C GLU A 104 8.35 -6.90 29.58
N GLU A 105 7.89 -5.72 30.02
CA GLU A 105 6.46 -5.42 30.16
C GLU A 105 5.74 -5.46 28.80
N GLN A 106 6.35 -4.91 27.74
CA GLN A 106 5.80 -4.98 26.40
C GLN A 106 5.78 -6.41 25.86
N LYS A 107 6.80 -7.23 26.12
CA LYS A 107 6.82 -8.64 25.73
C LYS A 107 5.72 -9.41 26.45
N GLN A 108 5.58 -9.25 27.76
CA GLN A 108 4.52 -9.91 28.52
C GLN A 108 3.12 -9.49 28.04
N LYS A 109 2.92 -8.19 27.77
CA LYS A 109 1.62 -7.66 27.33
C LYS A 109 1.27 -8.02 25.88
N TYR A 110 2.24 -8.01 24.98
CA TYR A 110 2.01 -8.08 23.53
C TYR A 110 2.61 -9.32 22.87
N LEU A 111 3.85 -9.70 23.18
CA LEU A 111 4.48 -10.87 22.56
C LEU A 111 3.84 -12.17 23.03
N VAL A 112 3.54 -12.33 24.32
CA VAL A 112 2.95 -13.57 24.85
C VAL A 112 1.65 -13.97 24.15
N PRO A 113 0.62 -13.10 24.04
CA PRO A 113 -0.59 -13.47 23.32
C PRO A 113 -0.35 -13.69 21.82
N LEU A 114 0.64 -13.01 21.22
CA LEU A 114 1.02 -13.27 19.82
C LEU A 114 1.66 -14.66 19.66
N ALA A 115 2.64 -15.01 20.50
CA ALA A 115 3.36 -16.28 20.43
C ALA A 115 2.46 -17.49 20.64
N LYS A 116 1.46 -17.36 21.53
CA LYS A 116 0.41 -18.36 21.74
C LYS A 116 -0.64 -18.41 20.62
N GLY A 117 -0.65 -17.45 19.72
CA GLY A 117 -1.67 -17.34 18.67
C GLY A 117 -3.05 -16.87 19.16
N GLU A 118 -3.16 -16.38 20.40
CA GLU A 118 -4.38 -15.76 20.94
C GLU A 118 -4.70 -14.42 20.23
N LYS A 119 -3.66 -13.77 19.69
CA LYS A 119 -3.75 -12.53 18.90
C LYS A 119 -2.94 -12.66 17.62
N ILE A 120 -3.32 -11.88 16.61
CA ILE A 120 -2.58 -11.81 15.34
C ILE A 120 -1.83 -10.47 15.22
N GLY A 121 -0.59 -10.53 14.72
CA GLY A 121 0.28 -9.38 14.50
C GLY A 121 0.28 -8.89 13.05
N ALA A 122 0.48 -7.58 12.87
CA ALA A 122 0.65 -6.92 11.58
C ALA A 122 1.69 -5.79 11.63
N PHE A 123 2.17 -5.36 10.46
CA PHE A 123 3.29 -4.42 10.32
C PHE A 123 2.93 -3.26 9.37
N GLY A 124 2.82 -2.05 9.91
CA GLY A 124 2.36 -0.85 9.22
C GLY A 124 3.49 0.12 8.88
N LEU A 125 4.19 -0.11 7.77
CA LEU A 125 5.26 0.76 7.28
C LEU A 125 4.85 1.57 6.04
N THR A 126 4.40 0.87 5.00
CA THR A 126 4.18 1.40 3.65
C THR A 126 3.08 2.45 3.58
N GLU A 127 3.31 3.50 2.79
CA GLU A 127 2.36 4.55 2.47
C GLU A 127 2.29 4.78 0.94
N GLU A 128 1.32 5.56 0.46
CA GLU A 128 1.18 5.84 -0.98
C GLU A 128 2.43 6.48 -1.60
N ASN A 129 3.12 7.33 -0.85
CA ASN A 129 4.36 7.99 -1.25
C ASN A 129 5.63 7.21 -0.82
N ALA A 130 5.51 6.30 0.15
CA ALA A 130 6.62 5.61 0.80
C ALA A 130 6.51 4.09 0.65
N GLY A 131 6.96 3.57 -0.49
CA GLY A 131 7.09 2.14 -0.78
C GLY A 131 8.54 1.66 -0.65
N SER A 132 9.24 1.59 -1.78
CA SER A 132 10.68 1.29 -1.80
C SER A 132 11.51 2.34 -1.05
N ASP A 133 11.10 3.61 -1.11
CA ASP A 133 11.63 4.69 -0.27
C ASP A 133 10.87 4.74 1.06
N ALA A 134 11.06 3.71 1.89
CA ALA A 134 10.36 3.58 3.18
C ALA A 134 10.71 4.70 4.17
N GLY A 135 11.81 5.44 3.95
CA GLY A 135 12.21 6.59 4.77
C GLY A 135 11.33 7.83 4.54
N GLY A 136 10.54 7.86 3.46
CA GLY A 136 9.65 8.96 3.11
C GLY A 136 8.28 8.94 3.80
N THR A 137 8.10 8.14 4.86
CA THR A 137 6.82 8.07 5.61
C THR A 137 6.38 9.45 6.11
N GLU A 138 5.10 9.77 5.95
CA GLU A 138 4.46 11.02 6.35
C GLU A 138 3.51 10.86 7.55
N THR A 139 3.13 9.64 7.95
CA THR A 139 2.37 9.40 9.20
C THR A 139 3.11 10.05 10.39
N THR A 140 2.42 10.86 11.18
CA THR A 140 3.00 11.60 12.30
C THR A 140 2.61 11.00 13.64
N ALA A 141 3.49 11.15 14.64
CA ALA A 141 3.19 10.86 16.04
C ALA A 141 3.66 12.03 16.91
N VAL A 142 2.72 12.75 17.55
CA VAL A 142 3.02 13.92 18.40
C VAL A 142 2.79 13.58 19.86
N LEU A 143 3.77 13.81 20.73
CA LEU A 143 3.61 13.58 22.16
C LEU A 143 2.71 14.66 22.78
N GLU A 144 1.58 14.26 23.34
CA GLU A 144 0.60 15.09 24.04
C GLU A 144 0.30 14.49 25.43
N GLY A 145 0.93 15.05 26.47
CA GLY A 145 0.86 14.50 27.83
C GLY A 145 1.51 13.11 27.89
N ASP A 146 0.74 12.11 28.32
CA ASP A 146 1.20 10.73 28.46
C ASP A 146 0.93 9.85 27.23
N ASN A 147 0.49 10.44 26.11
CA ASN A 147 0.17 9.71 24.88
C ASN A 147 0.84 10.35 23.66
N TYR A 148 1.22 9.52 22.68
CA TYR A 148 1.42 9.97 21.32
C TYR A 148 0.09 9.99 20.57
N VAL A 149 -0.17 11.06 19.83
CA VAL A 149 -1.31 11.17 18.92
C VAL A 149 -0.83 10.88 17.50
N LEU A 150 -1.30 9.75 16.95
CA LEU A 150 -0.92 9.29 15.61
C LEU A 150 -1.96 9.71 14.57
N ASN A 151 -1.47 10.26 13.46
CA ASN A 151 -2.27 10.69 12.32
C ASN A 151 -1.60 10.29 11.00
N GLY A 152 -2.35 9.65 10.12
CA GLY A 152 -1.83 9.20 8.82
C GLY A 152 -2.57 7.98 8.27
N GLU A 153 -1.98 7.38 7.25
CA GLU A 153 -2.53 6.19 6.61
C GLU A 153 -1.39 5.25 6.21
N LYS A 154 -1.63 3.94 6.34
CA LYS A 154 -0.75 2.89 5.79
C LYS A 154 -1.50 2.12 4.73
N ILE A 155 -0.79 1.65 3.70
CA ILE A 155 -1.39 0.88 2.60
C ILE A 155 -0.73 -0.48 2.45
N PHE A 156 -1.47 -1.43 1.87
CA PHE A 156 -1.01 -2.80 1.61
C PHE A 156 -0.56 -3.56 2.87
N ILE A 157 -1.25 -3.34 3.99
CA ILE A 157 -0.86 -3.98 5.25
C ILE A 157 -1.45 -5.39 5.32
N THR A 158 -0.57 -6.38 5.25
CA THR A 158 -0.91 -7.80 5.45
C THR A 158 -1.47 -8.02 6.85
N ASN A 159 -2.48 -8.89 6.96
CA ASN A 159 -3.28 -9.17 8.16
C ASN A 159 -4.14 -7.99 8.66
N ALA A 160 -4.18 -6.84 7.96
CA ALA A 160 -5.00 -5.71 8.39
C ALA A 160 -6.49 -6.04 8.42
N GLY A 161 -7.17 -5.60 9.48
CA GLY A 161 -8.57 -5.93 9.77
C GLY A 161 -8.71 -7.21 10.61
N GLU A 162 -7.85 -8.20 10.41
CA GLU A 162 -7.85 -9.46 11.15
C GLU A 162 -6.90 -9.42 12.37
N ALA A 163 -5.76 -8.73 12.23
CA ALA A 163 -4.78 -8.57 13.30
C ALA A 163 -5.28 -7.70 14.46
N ASP A 164 -4.82 -8.02 15.66
CA ASP A 164 -5.13 -7.33 16.91
C ASP A 164 -4.05 -6.33 17.32
N ILE A 165 -2.80 -6.61 16.97
CA ILE A 165 -1.62 -5.83 17.35
C ILE A 165 -0.87 -5.41 16.08
N TYR A 166 -0.58 -4.12 15.97
CA TYR A 166 0.10 -3.52 14.83
C TYR A 166 1.36 -2.83 15.28
N VAL A 167 2.48 -3.10 14.60
CA VAL A 167 3.69 -2.29 14.74
C VAL A 167 3.69 -1.22 13.64
N ILE A 168 3.48 0.04 14.02
CA ILE A 168 3.30 1.17 13.11
C ILE A 168 4.49 2.12 13.20
N PHE A 169 4.99 2.57 12.04
CA PHE A 169 6.10 3.52 11.95
C PHE A 169 5.58 4.92 11.65
N ALA A 170 5.99 5.90 12.43
CA ALA A 170 5.55 7.28 12.31
C ALA A 170 6.68 8.26 12.61
N VAL A 171 6.61 9.45 12.02
CA VAL A 171 7.53 10.56 12.22
C VAL A 171 7.21 11.23 13.55
N THR A 172 8.13 11.15 14.51
CA THR A 172 8.09 11.90 15.77
C THR A 172 8.89 13.20 15.68
N THR A 173 9.97 13.21 14.89
CA THR A 173 10.78 14.41 14.65
C THR A 173 10.86 14.70 13.15
N PRO A 174 10.13 15.71 12.64
CA PRO A 174 10.14 16.03 11.21
C PRO A 174 11.50 16.58 10.75
N ASN A 175 11.76 16.53 9.45
CA ASN A 175 12.91 17.15 8.78
C ASN A 175 14.31 16.60 9.12
N ILE A 176 14.44 15.52 9.90
CA ILE A 176 15.72 14.84 10.15
C ILE A 176 15.85 13.47 9.46
N GLY A 177 14.98 13.23 8.47
CA GLY A 177 14.95 12.02 7.64
C GLY A 177 14.66 10.76 8.45
N THR A 178 15.35 9.66 8.11
CA THR A 178 15.11 8.34 8.74
C THR A 178 15.35 8.30 10.25
N ARG A 179 16.08 9.27 10.81
CA ARG A 179 16.33 9.40 12.26
C ARG A 179 15.15 10.00 13.02
N GLY A 180 14.16 10.54 12.33
CA GLY A 180 12.96 11.11 12.91
C GLY A 180 11.79 10.14 12.99
N ILE A 181 12.01 8.88 12.59
CA ILE A 181 10.97 7.84 12.52
C ILE A 181 11.07 6.98 13.78
N SER A 182 9.93 6.74 14.43
CA SER A 182 9.77 5.89 15.61
C SER A 182 8.80 4.75 15.34
N ALA A 183 8.84 3.70 16.16
CA ALA A 183 7.97 2.54 16.06
C ALA A 183 6.99 2.51 17.24
N PHE A 184 5.74 2.13 17.00
CA PHE A 184 4.68 2.11 17.99
C PHE A 184 3.91 0.80 17.95
N ILE A 185 3.59 0.23 19.12
CA ILE A 185 2.64 -0.87 19.25
C ILE A 185 1.23 -0.27 19.34
N VAL A 186 0.36 -0.60 18.39
CA VAL A 186 -1.02 -0.08 18.31
C VAL A 186 -1.99 -1.24 18.36
N GLU A 187 -2.98 -1.17 19.26
CA GLU A 187 -4.01 -2.19 19.36
C GLU A 187 -5.20 -1.84 18.46
N LYS A 188 -5.83 -2.87 17.86
CA LYS A 188 -7.03 -2.74 17.02
C LYS A 188 -8.17 -1.96 17.71
N SER A 189 -8.25 -2.03 19.03
CA SER A 189 -9.29 -1.40 19.85
C SER A 189 -9.06 0.09 20.11
N PHE A 190 -7.89 0.65 19.77
CA PHE A 190 -7.59 2.05 20.07
C PHE A 190 -8.52 2.98 19.28
N GLN A 191 -9.10 3.96 19.99
CA GLN A 191 -10.02 4.93 19.38
C GLN A 191 -9.32 5.72 18.28
N GLY A 192 -10.01 5.90 17.15
CA GLY A 192 -9.47 6.59 15.98
C GLY A 192 -8.68 5.69 15.02
N PHE A 193 -8.39 4.45 15.41
CA PHE A 193 -7.74 3.47 14.56
C PHE A 193 -8.78 2.64 13.82
N SER A 194 -8.73 2.64 12.50
CA SER A 194 -9.70 1.94 11.65
C SER A 194 -9.06 1.41 10.37
N PHE A 195 -9.82 0.67 9.57
CA PHE A 195 -9.31 -0.05 8.41
C PHE A 195 -10.07 0.33 7.15
N GLY A 196 -9.35 0.40 6.03
CA GLY A 196 -9.95 0.42 4.70
C GLY A 196 -10.55 -0.94 4.34
N LYS A 197 -11.11 -1.04 3.13
CA LYS A 197 -11.61 -2.33 2.63
C LYS A 197 -10.45 -3.27 2.30
N HIS A 198 -10.69 -4.57 2.50
CA HIS A 198 -9.79 -5.60 2.02
C HIS A 198 -9.59 -5.48 0.50
N TYR A 199 -8.33 -5.40 0.06
CA TYR A 199 -7.99 -5.31 -1.36
C TYR A 199 -8.32 -6.59 -2.12
N ASP A 200 -8.85 -6.41 -3.33
CA ASP A 200 -9.06 -7.48 -4.31
C ASP A 200 -7.77 -7.68 -5.13
N LYS A 201 -7.00 -8.72 -4.80
CA LYS A 201 -5.63 -8.94 -5.29
C LYS A 201 -5.56 -9.95 -6.42
N MET A 202 -4.46 -9.94 -7.18
CA MET A 202 -4.16 -10.93 -8.22
C MET A 202 -4.05 -12.35 -7.66
N GLY A 203 -3.20 -12.54 -6.65
CA GLY A 203 -2.97 -13.80 -5.94
C GLY A 203 -2.93 -13.57 -4.44
N ILE A 204 -2.60 -14.63 -3.69
CA ILE A 204 -2.64 -14.73 -2.23
C ILE A 204 -3.93 -14.16 -1.66
N ARG A 205 -5.05 -14.51 -2.31
CA ARG A 205 -6.38 -13.97 -2.04
C ARG A 205 -6.95 -14.43 -0.70
N SER A 206 -6.39 -15.50 -0.12
CA SER A 206 -6.66 -15.91 1.26
C SER A 206 -5.94 -15.06 2.31
N SER A 207 -5.00 -14.19 1.94
CA SER A 207 -4.35 -13.27 2.89
C SER A 207 -5.08 -11.93 2.98
N ALA A 208 -5.43 -11.50 4.19
CA ALA A 208 -6.01 -10.17 4.43
C ALA A 208 -4.99 -9.07 4.13
N THR A 209 -5.43 -8.02 3.47
CA THR A 209 -4.60 -6.87 3.06
C THR A 209 -5.49 -5.64 2.96
N ALA A 210 -5.23 -4.60 3.74
CA ALA A 210 -6.06 -3.41 3.76
C ALA A 210 -5.25 -2.14 4.06
N GLU A 211 -5.92 -1.00 3.98
CA GLU A 211 -5.40 0.28 4.48
C GLU A 211 -5.57 0.34 6.00
N LEU A 212 -4.63 0.97 6.68
CA LEU A 212 -4.78 1.41 8.06
C LEU A 212 -5.05 2.91 8.06
N ILE A 213 -6.04 3.35 8.82
CA ILE A 213 -6.43 4.74 8.93
C ILE A 213 -6.21 5.16 10.38
N LEU A 214 -5.31 6.12 10.59
CA LEU A 214 -5.01 6.69 11.89
C LEU A 214 -5.55 8.11 11.95
N ASN A 215 -6.58 8.32 12.77
CA ASN A 215 -7.19 9.63 12.98
C ASN A 215 -7.23 9.95 14.48
N ASP A 216 -6.30 10.79 14.92
CA ASP A 216 -6.08 11.15 16.33
C ASP A 216 -5.99 9.93 17.26
N VAL A 217 -5.26 8.90 16.83
CA VAL A 217 -5.09 7.67 17.60
C VAL A 217 -4.21 7.95 18.79
N LYS A 218 -4.76 7.87 20.00
CA LYS A 218 -4.02 8.01 21.25
C LYS A 218 -3.32 6.71 21.60
N VAL A 219 -1.99 6.72 21.47
CA VAL A 219 -1.11 5.61 21.79
C VAL A 219 -0.36 5.95 23.07
N PRO A 220 -0.47 5.14 24.14
CA PRO A 220 0.25 5.40 25.39
C PRO A 220 1.76 5.54 25.19
N LYS A 221 2.44 6.37 25.98
CA LYS A 221 3.89 6.59 25.84
C LYS A 221 4.69 5.29 26.00
N GLU A 222 4.23 4.37 26.84
CA GLU A 222 4.80 3.04 27.03
C GLU A 222 4.64 2.10 25.83
N ASN A 223 3.87 2.48 24.81
CA ASN A 223 3.73 1.73 23.56
C ASN A 223 4.74 2.16 22.48
N LEU A 224 5.64 3.11 22.78
CA LEU A 224 6.84 3.36 21.98
C LEU A 224 7.73 2.11 22.02
N LEU A 225 8.02 1.54 20.85
CA LEU A 225 8.85 0.34 20.72
C LEU A 225 10.30 0.74 20.41
N GLY A 226 11.22 0.35 21.30
CA GLY A 226 12.59 0.84 21.28
C GLY A 226 12.68 2.32 21.71
N LYS A 227 13.63 3.07 21.14
CA LYS A 227 13.76 4.51 21.42
C LYS A 227 13.18 5.37 20.32
N GLU A 228 12.82 6.60 20.67
CA GLU A 228 12.42 7.60 19.70
C GLU A 228 13.53 7.82 18.65
N GLY A 229 13.17 7.84 17.37
CA GLY A 229 14.10 7.96 16.24
C GLY A 229 14.79 6.66 15.80
N GLU A 230 14.56 5.53 16.49
CA GLU A 230 15.11 4.21 16.09
C GLU A 230 14.17 3.41 15.17
N GLY A 231 12.98 3.93 14.86
CA GLY A 231 11.95 3.22 14.10
C GLY A 231 12.43 2.72 12.74
N PHE A 232 13.20 3.51 11.99
CA PHE A 232 13.72 3.05 10.68
C PHE A 232 14.72 1.89 10.83
N LYS A 233 15.55 1.89 11.87
CA LYS A 233 16.48 0.79 12.17
C LYS A 233 15.69 -0.48 12.51
N ILE A 234 14.67 -0.36 13.35
CA ILE A 234 13.77 -1.47 13.72
C ILE A 234 13.11 -2.02 12.46
N ALA A 235 12.52 -1.16 11.61
CA ALA A 235 11.88 -1.57 10.36
C ALA A 235 12.83 -2.36 9.45
N MET A 236 14.06 -1.89 9.22
CA MET A 236 15.02 -2.56 8.35
C MET A 236 15.48 -3.92 8.93
N SER A 237 15.75 -3.98 10.23
CA SER A 237 16.11 -5.23 10.91
C SER A 237 14.98 -6.27 10.87
N THR A 238 13.73 -5.82 10.99
CA THR A 238 12.55 -6.68 10.89
C THR A 238 12.40 -7.23 9.47
N LEU A 239 12.54 -6.38 8.44
CA LEU A 239 12.45 -6.79 7.04
C LEU A 239 13.58 -7.74 6.61
N ASP A 240 14.78 -7.63 7.18
CA ASP A 240 15.83 -8.62 6.93
C ASP A 240 15.38 -10.04 7.34
N GLY A 241 14.68 -10.17 8.47
CA GLY A 241 14.07 -11.44 8.89
C GLY A 241 12.88 -11.86 8.04
N GLY A 242 11.97 -10.93 7.73
CA GLY A 242 10.78 -11.20 6.93
C GLY A 242 11.09 -11.67 5.51
N ARG A 243 12.20 -11.20 4.91
CA ARG A 243 12.71 -11.69 3.62
C ARG A 243 12.99 -13.19 3.59
N ILE A 244 13.43 -13.79 4.71
CA ILE A 244 13.60 -15.25 4.82
C ILE A 244 12.23 -15.95 4.74
N GLY A 245 11.23 -15.40 5.43
CA GLY A 245 9.84 -15.89 5.38
C GLY A 245 9.24 -15.81 3.97
N ILE A 246 9.44 -14.70 3.26
CA ILE A 246 9.02 -14.56 1.87
C ILE A 246 9.76 -15.53 0.94
N ALA A 247 11.05 -15.74 1.16
CA ALA A 247 11.81 -16.69 0.37
C ALA A 247 11.29 -18.13 0.60
N ALA A 248 10.96 -18.48 1.86
CA ALA A 248 10.31 -19.74 2.23
C ALA A 248 8.92 -19.89 1.57
N GLN A 249 8.12 -18.82 1.55
CA GLN A 249 6.83 -18.81 0.86
C GLN A 249 7.00 -19.07 -0.65
N ALA A 250 7.96 -18.38 -1.29
CA ALA A 250 8.21 -18.53 -2.72
C ALA A 250 8.64 -19.98 -3.08
N ILE A 251 9.53 -20.59 -2.30
CA ILE A 251 9.91 -22.00 -2.54
C ILE A 251 8.76 -22.97 -2.24
N GLY A 252 7.88 -22.66 -1.28
CA GLY A 252 6.66 -23.44 -1.04
C GLY A 252 5.74 -23.42 -2.25
N ILE A 253 5.35 -22.24 -2.73
CA ILE A 253 4.50 -22.07 -3.92
C ILE A 253 5.11 -22.82 -5.12
N ALA A 254 6.43 -22.67 -5.33
CA ALA A 254 7.14 -23.34 -6.41
C ALA A 254 7.15 -24.87 -6.25
N GLN A 255 7.33 -25.38 -5.02
CA GLN A 255 7.31 -26.81 -4.70
C GLN A 255 5.93 -27.41 -5.00
N GLY A 256 4.85 -26.75 -4.59
CA GLY A 256 3.48 -27.20 -4.85
C GLY A 256 3.16 -27.24 -6.34
N ALA A 257 3.55 -26.20 -7.09
CA ALA A 257 3.38 -26.18 -8.54
C ALA A 257 4.19 -27.28 -9.24
N TYR A 258 5.43 -27.52 -8.81
CA TYR A 258 6.28 -28.59 -9.32
C TYR A 258 5.68 -29.98 -9.06
N GLU A 259 5.22 -30.26 -7.83
CA GLU A 259 4.60 -31.54 -7.45
C GLU A 259 3.36 -31.82 -8.30
N ASN A 260 2.49 -30.83 -8.46
CA ASN A 260 1.31 -30.92 -9.33
C ASN A 260 1.68 -31.19 -10.80
N ALA A 261 2.65 -30.46 -11.34
CA ALA A 261 3.10 -30.64 -12.73
C ALA A 261 3.73 -32.02 -12.94
N LEU A 262 4.51 -32.48 -11.98
CA LEU A 262 5.10 -33.82 -12.00
C LEU A 262 4.02 -34.89 -12.04
N GLU A 263 3.02 -34.81 -11.16
CA GLU A 263 1.98 -35.83 -11.09
C GLU A 263 1.10 -35.83 -12.34
N TYR A 264 0.61 -34.66 -12.76
CA TYR A 264 -0.14 -34.50 -14.00
C TYR A 264 0.63 -35.04 -15.21
N SER A 265 1.95 -34.82 -15.27
CA SER A 265 2.77 -35.26 -16.39
C SER A 265 2.90 -36.79 -16.52
N LYS A 266 2.74 -37.53 -15.42
CA LYS A 266 2.72 -39.00 -15.42
C LYS A 266 1.38 -39.56 -15.85
N GLU A 267 0.29 -38.85 -15.55
CA GLU A 267 -1.07 -39.29 -15.86
C GLU A 267 -1.51 -38.89 -17.28
N ARG A 268 -1.13 -37.68 -17.73
CA ARG A 268 -1.58 -37.15 -19.02
C ARG A 268 -0.88 -37.87 -20.18
N ILE A 269 -1.68 -38.54 -21.01
CA ILE A 269 -1.20 -39.23 -22.21
C ILE A 269 -1.38 -38.36 -23.45
N GLN A 270 -0.29 -38.16 -24.22
CA GLN A 270 -0.31 -37.60 -25.57
C GLN A 270 0.72 -38.34 -26.44
N PHE A 271 0.40 -38.52 -27.72
CA PHE A 271 1.24 -39.29 -28.64
C PHE A 271 1.57 -40.71 -28.11
N GLY A 272 0.59 -41.36 -27.46
CA GLY A 272 0.66 -42.75 -27.02
C GLY A 272 1.44 -43.02 -25.71
N LYS A 273 1.93 -42.00 -24.99
CA LYS A 273 2.66 -42.16 -23.73
C LYS A 273 2.39 -41.01 -22.74
N PRO A 274 2.64 -41.21 -21.43
CA PRO A 274 2.72 -40.11 -20.47
C PRO A 274 3.61 -38.97 -20.96
N ILE A 275 3.17 -37.72 -20.81
CA ILE A 275 3.91 -36.56 -21.31
C ILE A 275 5.27 -36.38 -20.62
N CYS A 276 5.46 -36.91 -19.40
CA CYS A 276 6.75 -36.92 -18.71
C CYS A 276 7.85 -37.70 -19.47
N HIS A 277 7.48 -38.61 -20.38
CA HIS A 277 8.41 -39.33 -21.27
C HIS A 277 8.68 -38.59 -22.59
N GLN A 278 8.16 -37.38 -22.78
CA GLN A 278 8.61 -36.46 -23.81
C GLN A 278 9.84 -35.72 -23.28
N GLN A 279 10.96 -35.78 -23.99
CA GLN A 279 12.25 -35.28 -23.49
C GLN A 279 12.18 -33.82 -23.03
N ILE A 280 11.45 -32.96 -23.74
CA ILE A 280 11.30 -31.55 -23.38
C ILE A 280 10.58 -31.35 -22.04
N ILE A 281 9.61 -32.21 -21.70
CA ILE A 281 8.91 -32.17 -20.41
C ILE A 281 9.82 -32.69 -19.30
N ALA A 282 10.54 -33.79 -19.55
CA ALA A 282 11.53 -34.32 -18.61
C ALA A 282 12.61 -33.28 -18.26
N PHE A 283 13.10 -32.52 -19.24
CA PHE A 283 14.07 -31.44 -19.02
C PHE A 283 13.48 -30.31 -18.17
N LYS A 284 12.25 -29.87 -18.45
CA LYS A 284 11.56 -28.89 -17.59
C LYS A 284 11.46 -29.37 -16.15
N LEU A 285 11.06 -30.62 -15.92
CA LEU A 285 10.97 -31.20 -14.58
C LEU A 285 12.35 -31.20 -13.88
N ALA A 286 13.42 -31.58 -14.59
CA ALA A 286 14.77 -31.58 -14.04
C ALA A 286 15.27 -30.16 -13.68
N ASP A 287 15.03 -29.17 -14.55
CA ASP A 287 15.41 -27.78 -14.32
C ASP A 287 14.64 -27.17 -13.14
N MET A 288 13.33 -27.41 -13.06
CA MET A 288 12.51 -26.97 -11.93
C MET A 288 13.01 -27.56 -10.61
N ALA A 289 13.30 -28.87 -10.58
CA ALA A 289 13.81 -29.54 -9.37
C ALA A 289 15.17 -28.98 -8.92
N THR A 290 16.05 -28.66 -9.87
CA THR A 290 17.38 -28.09 -9.59
C THR A 290 17.26 -26.66 -9.05
N LYS A 291 16.41 -25.83 -9.66
CA LYS A 291 16.13 -24.46 -9.17
C LYS A 291 15.55 -24.48 -7.76
N LEU A 292 14.58 -25.37 -7.48
CA LEU A 292 14.02 -25.56 -6.14
C LEU A 292 15.10 -25.92 -5.12
N ARG A 293 15.98 -26.87 -5.45
CA ARG A 293 17.06 -27.29 -4.56
C ARG A 293 18.02 -26.13 -4.27
N ALA A 294 18.43 -25.38 -5.30
CA ALA A 294 19.32 -24.23 -5.15
C ALA A 294 18.68 -23.12 -4.28
N ALA A 295 17.43 -22.77 -4.54
CA ALA A 295 16.72 -21.76 -3.77
C ALA A 295 16.57 -22.15 -2.29
N ARG A 296 16.17 -23.40 -2.01
CA ARG A 296 16.01 -23.90 -0.64
C ARG A 296 17.30 -23.83 0.17
N LEU A 297 18.46 -24.08 -0.45
CA LEU A 297 19.76 -23.93 0.21
C LEU A 297 20.04 -22.47 0.61
N LEU A 298 19.71 -21.50 -0.26
CA LEU A 298 19.87 -20.08 0.10
C LEU A 298 18.95 -19.68 1.25
N VAL A 299 17.69 -20.11 1.23
CA VAL A 299 16.71 -19.82 2.30
C VAL A 299 17.21 -20.35 3.64
N TYR A 300 17.57 -21.63 3.69
CA TYR A 300 17.96 -22.24 4.96
C TYR A 300 19.34 -21.78 5.43
N SER A 301 20.26 -21.43 4.52
CA SER A 301 21.53 -20.80 4.89
C SER A 301 21.31 -19.45 5.56
N ALA A 302 20.42 -18.61 5.03
CA ALA A 302 20.10 -17.32 5.65
C ALA A 302 19.38 -17.49 7.00
N ALA A 303 18.52 -18.51 7.13
CA ALA A 303 17.86 -18.87 8.38
C ALA A 303 18.88 -19.30 9.46
N ASP A 304 19.83 -20.16 9.10
CA ASP A 304 20.89 -20.63 9.99
C ASP A 304 21.80 -19.47 10.47
N MET A 305 22.15 -18.55 9.57
CA MET A 305 22.91 -17.36 9.94
C MET A 305 22.14 -16.45 10.91
N LYS A 306 20.82 -16.30 10.73
CA LYS A 306 19.98 -15.54 11.66
C LYS A 306 19.91 -16.20 13.03
N GLU A 307 19.76 -17.53 13.08
CA GLU A 307 19.75 -18.33 14.31
C GLU A 307 21.06 -18.15 15.09
N ASN A 308 22.20 -18.21 14.40
CA ASN A 308 23.52 -18.07 15.00
C ASN A 308 23.93 -16.61 15.27
N HIS A 309 23.00 -15.65 15.16
CA HIS A 309 23.23 -14.22 15.35
C HIS A 309 24.34 -13.62 14.46
N GLU A 310 24.57 -14.23 13.29
CA GLU A 310 25.49 -13.72 12.30
C GLU A 310 24.86 -12.57 11.50
N ARG A 311 25.66 -11.84 10.72
CA ARG A 311 25.12 -10.82 9.81
C ARG A 311 24.52 -11.53 8.59
N TYR A 312 23.20 -11.46 8.44
CA TYR A 312 22.46 -12.20 7.41
C TYR A 312 21.70 -11.31 6.40
N SER A 313 21.84 -9.99 6.46
CA SER A 313 21.05 -9.05 5.63
C SER A 313 21.27 -9.26 4.12
N MET A 314 22.51 -9.53 3.70
CA MET A 314 22.83 -9.80 2.31
C MET A 314 22.29 -11.15 1.86
N GLU A 315 22.43 -12.16 2.70
CA GLU A 315 22.05 -13.55 2.45
C GLU A 315 20.53 -13.71 2.40
N ALA A 316 19.79 -13.02 3.27
CA ALA A 316 18.34 -12.93 3.20
C ALA A 316 17.87 -12.21 1.93
N ALA A 317 18.56 -11.15 1.50
CA ALA A 317 18.25 -10.48 0.24
C ALA A 317 18.51 -11.37 -0.97
N MET A 318 19.63 -12.12 -1.00
CA MET A 318 19.94 -13.11 -2.03
C MET A 318 18.90 -14.22 -2.07
N ALA A 319 18.56 -14.79 -0.90
CA ALA A 319 17.55 -15.83 -0.78
C ALA A 319 16.20 -15.36 -1.30
N LYS A 320 15.71 -14.21 -0.85
CA LYS A 320 14.41 -13.66 -1.28
C LYS A 320 14.40 -13.35 -2.78
N GLN A 321 15.43 -12.70 -3.30
CA GLN A 321 15.52 -12.35 -4.72
C GLN A 321 15.54 -13.62 -5.58
N TYR A 322 16.45 -14.55 -5.31
CA TYR A 322 16.61 -15.76 -6.11
C TYR A 322 15.38 -16.67 -6.00
N ALA A 323 14.89 -16.94 -4.79
CA ALA A 323 13.73 -17.81 -4.58
C ALA A 323 12.48 -17.27 -5.28
N SER A 324 12.23 -15.95 -5.23
CA SER A 324 11.06 -15.36 -5.91
C SER A 324 11.21 -15.29 -7.43
N ASP A 325 12.42 -15.04 -7.96
CA ASP A 325 12.69 -15.08 -9.40
C ASP A 325 12.46 -16.51 -9.94
N VAL A 326 13.07 -17.53 -9.33
CA VAL A 326 12.90 -18.92 -9.80
C VAL A 326 11.50 -19.46 -9.52
N CYS A 327 10.81 -18.99 -8.49
CA CYS A 327 9.41 -19.34 -8.25
C CYS A 327 8.56 -19.00 -9.48
N LEU A 328 8.70 -17.80 -10.05
CA LEU A 328 7.99 -17.39 -11.27
C LEU A 328 8.33 -18.28 -12.47
N GLU A 329 9.59 -18.66 -12.64
CA GLU A 329 9.99 -19.56 -13.73
C GLU A 329 9.36 -20.95 -13.57
N ILE A 330 9.34 -21.47 -12.35
CA ILE A 330 8.82 -22.81 -12.04
C ILE A 330 7.30 -22.87 -12.18
N VAL A 331 6.57 -21.90 -11.62
CA VAL A 331 5.10 -21.87 -11.77
C VAL A 331 4.69 -21.65 -13.23
N ASN A 332 5.47 -20.90 -14.01
CA ASN A 332 5.25 -20.74 -15.44
C ASN A 332 5.39 -22.06 -16.20
N ASP A 333 6.47 -22.80 -15.95
CA ASP A 333 6.68 -24.11 -16.57
C ASP A 333 5.67 -25.16 -16.08
N ALA A 334 5.28 -25.14 -14.81
CA ALA A 334 4.23 -25.99 -14.26
C ALA A 334 2.89 -25.76 -14.98
N LEU A 335 2.48 -24.50 -15.15
CA LEU A 335 1.28 -24.14 -15.90
C LEU A 335 1.39 -24.61 -17.36
N GLN A 336 2.55 -24.41 -17.99
CA GLN A 336 2.79 -24.83 -19.37
C GLN A 336 2.70 -26.36 -19.57
N ILE A 337 3.13 -27.16 -18.59
CA ILE A 337 3.02 -28.63 -18.59
C ILE A 337 1.55 -29.07 -18.56
N PHE A 338 0.69 -28.36 -17.82
CA PHE A 338 -0.75 -28.58 -17.82
C PHE A 338 -1.44 -28.13 -19.12
N GLY A 339 -0.79 -27.30 -19.94
CA GLY A 339 -1.35 -26.77 -21.18
C GLY A 339 -2.66 -26.01 -20.95
N GLY A 340 -3.67 -26.24 -21.81
CA GLY A 340 -4.95 -25.56 -21.71
C GLY A 340 -5.68 -25.77 -20.37
N SER A 341 -5.50 -26.93 -19.73
CA SER A 341 -6.08 -27.20 -18.40
C SER A 341 -5.51 -26.26 -17.35
N GLY A 342 -4.20 -26.00 -17.39
CA GLY A 342 -3.51 -25.17 -16.40
C GLY A 342 -3.89 -23.69 -16.45
N TYR A 343 -4.53 -23.25 -17.53
CA TYR A 343 -5.03 -21.88 -17.67
C TYR A 343 -6.43 -21.68 -17.08
N MET A 344 -7.14 -22.77 -16.74
CA MET A 344 -8.48 -22.69 -16.18
C MET A 344 -8.43 -22.36 -14.69
N LYS A 345 -9.27 -21.42 -14.25
CA LYS A 345 -9.44 -21.13 -12.83
C LYS A 345 -9.86 -22.40 -12.07
N GLY A 346 -9.29 -22.58 -10.89
CA GLY A 346 -9.52 -23.76 -10.05
C GLY A 346 -8.45 -24.83 -10.14
N MET A 347 -7.51 -24.72 -11.09
CA MET A 347 -6.29 -25.52 -11.05
C MET A 347 -5.29 -24.92 -10.06
N GLU A 348 -4.64 -25.77 -9.27
CA GLU A 348 -3.63 -25.35 -8.29
C GLU A 348 -2.47 -24.59 -8.94
N VAL A 349 -2.04 -25.00 -10.14
CA VAL A 349 -0.95 -24.34 -10.88
C VAL A 349 -1.30 -22.93 -11.36
N GLU A 350 -2.57 -22.64 -11.67
CA GLU A 350 -3.03 -21.29 -12.03
C GLU A 350 -2.97 -20.36 -10.82
N ARG A 351 -3.46 -20.84 -9.67
CA ARG A 351 -3.39 -20.11 -8.40
C ARG A 351 -1.95 -19.86 -7.99
N ALA A 352 -1.11 -20.89 -8.01
CA ALA A 352 0.32 -20.78 -7.72
C ALA A 352 1.02 -19.74 -8.60
N TYR A 353 0.68 -19.66 -9.89
CA TYR A 353 1.20 -18.64 -10.80
C TYR A 353 0.82 -17.21 -10.36
N ARG A 354 -0.45 -17.00 -9.98
CA ARG A 354 -0.91 -15.70 -9.46
C ARG A 354 -0.24 -15.34 -8.14
N ASP A 355 -0.10 -16.31 -7.24
CA ASP A 355 0.48 -16.14 -5.92
C ASP A 355 1.98 -15.81 -5.99
N ALA A 356 2.73 -16.51 -6.84
CA ALA A 356 4.17 -16.32 -7.02
C ALA A 356 4.55 -14.87 -7.36
N LYS A 357 3.67 -14.13 -8.05
CA LYS A 357 4.03 -12.80 -8.54
C LYS A 357 4.30 -11.80 -7.42
N ILE A 358 3.54 -11.87 -6.32
CA ILE A 358 3.71 -10.96 -5.20
C ILE A 358 5.07 -11.15 -4.51
N CYS A 359 5.65 -12.37 -4.58
CA CYS A 359 6.94 -12.68 -4.00
C CYS A 359 8.07 -11.81 -4.55
N THR A 360 7.95 -11.31 -5.78
CA THR A 360 8.94 -10.39 -6.39
C THR A 360 8.78 -8.92 -5.97
N ILE A 361 7.71 -8.57 -5.25
CA ILE A 361 7.26 -7.18 -5.05
C ILE A 361 7.32 -6.75 -3.57
N TYR A 362 6.59 -7.43 -2.68
CA TYR A 362 6.49 -7.02 -1.26
C TYR A 362 7.79 -7.30 -0.48
N GLU A 363 7.88 -6.80 0.76
CA GLU A 363 9.05 -6.92 1.64
C GLU A 363 10.39 -6.49 0.98
N GLY A 364 10.27 -5.51 0.08
CA GLY A 364 11.31 -5.03 -0.81
C GLY A 364 11.27 -5.77 -2.15
N THR A 365 11.08 -5.01 -3.24
CA THR A 365 11.10 -5.57 -4.60
C THR A 365 12.45 -6.23 -4.90
N ASN A 366 12.52 -7.08 -5.92
CA ASN A 366 13.79 -7.71 -6.27
C ASN A 366 14.86 -6.70 -6.73
N GLU A 367 14.48 -5.50 -7.17
CA GLU A 367 15.41 -4.38 -7.39
C GLU A 367 15.99 -3.89 -6.07
N ILE A 368 15.17 -3.74 -5.02
CA ILE A 368 15.64 -3.36 -3.69
C ILE A 368 16.52 -4.44 -3.08
N GLN A 369 16.21 -5.73 -3.30
CA GLN A 369 17.12 -6.80 -2.87
C GLN A 369 18.49 -6.67 -3.55
N ARG A 370 18.52 -6.39 -4.86
CA ARG A 370 19.78 -6.14 -5.59
C ARG A 370 20.52 -4.91 -5.08
N VAL A 371 19.81 -3.85 -4.66
CA VAL A 371 20.43 -2.69 -3.99
C VAL A 371 21.08 -3.09 -2.67
N VAL A 372 20.41 -3.90 -1.84
CA VAL A 372 20.97 -4.41 -0.57
C VAL A 372 22.20 -5.27 -0.83
N ILE A 373 22.12 -6.20 -1.79
CA ILE A 373 23.25 -7.07 -2.17
C ILE A 373 24.44 -6.23 -2.66
N ALA A 374 24.21 -5.34 -3.62
CA ALA A 374 25.25 -4.46 -4.16
C ALA A 374 25.87 -3.61 -3.04
N ALA A 375 25.08 -3.03 -2.15
CA ALA A 375 25.60 -2.21 -1.05
C ALA A 375 26.50 -3.00 -0.08
N ASN A 376 26.31 -4.31 0.06
CA ASN A 376 27.16 -5.17 0.88
C ASN A 376 28.46 -5.60 0.15
N ILE A 377 28.42 -5.73 -1.19
CA ILE A 377 29.57 -6.15 -2.00
C ILE A 377 30.49 -4.98 -2.34
N ILE A 378 29.93 -3.87 -2.84
CA ILE A 378 30.69 -2.72 -3.35
C ILE A 378 30.62 -1.48 -2.44
N GLY A 379 29.94 -1.60 -1.29
CA GLY A 379 29.72 -0.49 -0.36
C GLY A 379 28.48 0.34 -0.68
N LYS A 380 28.03 1.15 0.29
CA LYS A 380 26.86 2.03 0.12
C LYS A 380 27.20 3.16 -0.84
N MET A 381 26.26 3.50 -1.72
CA MET A 381 26.38 4.68 -2.58
C MET A 381 26.62 5.92 -1.69
N PRO A 382 27.60 6.79 -2.02
CA PRO A 382 27.84 8.01 -1.28
C PRO A 382 26.56 8.84 -1.23
N LYS A 383 26.23 9.39 -0.06
CA LYS A 383 25.15 10.37 0.04
C LYS A 383 25.58 11.60 -0.76
N THR A 384 25.07 11.77 -1.97
CA THR A 384 25.11 13.07 -2.64
C THR A 384 24.41 14.06 -1.71
N LYS A 385 25.11 15.13 -1.31
CA LYS A 385 24.53 16.29 -0.61
C LYS A 385 23.57 16.98 -1.58
N ASN A 386 22.43 16.37 -1.85
CA ASN A 386 21.35 17.07 -2.53
C ASN A 386 20.77 18.06 -1.52
N THR A 387 21.15 19.32 -1.69
CA THR A 387 20.43 20.52 -1.24
C THR A 387 19.08 20.70 -1.97
N GLY A 388 18.58 19.66 -2.65
CA GLY A 388 17.52 19.76 -3.64
C GLY A 388 16.17 19.37 -3.09
N GLN A 389 15.35 20.40 -2.82
CA GLN A 389 13.90 20.41 -2.88
C GLN A 389 13.19 19.19 -2.28
N THR A 390 12.59 19.39 -1.10
CA THR A 390 11.36 18.67 -0.77
C THR A 390 10.40 18.84 -1.94
N TYR A 391 10.27 17.81 -2.79
CA TYR A 391 9.25 17.79 -3.82
C TYR A 391 7.92 17.83 -3.08
N LYS A 392 7.36 19.03 -2.90
CA LYS A 392 5.99 19.18 -2.41
C LYS A 392 5.13 18.32 -3.33
N ASN A 393 4.59 17.24 -2.77
CA ASN A 393 3.77 16.28 -3.47
C ASN A 393 2.71 17.05 -4.28
N LYS A 394 2.86 17.08 -5.61
CA LYS A 394 1.87 17.71 -6.48
C LYS A 394 0.61 16.86 -6.37
N SER A 395 -0.52 17.49 -6.04
CA SER A 395 -1.84 16.86 -6.03
C SER A 395 -2.02 15.97 -7.26
N ALA A 396 -2.59 14.77 -7.09
CA ALA A 396 -2.76 13.79 -8.16
C ALA A 396 -3.64 14.35 -9.30
N THR A 397 -4.48 15.32 -8.99
CA THR A 397 -5.33 16.02 -9.97
C THR A 397 -4.79 17.40 -10.36
N GLY A 398 -3.58 17.79 -9.95
CA GLY A 398 -3.00 19.11 -10.22
C GLY A 398 -3.50 20.21 -9.26
N TYR A 399 -3.32 21.48 -9.63
CA TYR A 399 -3.87 22.60 -8.86
C TYR A 399 -5.40 22.52 -8.81
N ARG A 400 -5.95 22.86 -7.64
CA ARG A 400 -7.38 22.87 -7.30
C ARG A 400 -7.67 24.03 -6.37
N LYS A 401 -8.89 24.59 -6.44
CA LYS A 401 -9.32 25.72 -5.59
C LYS A 401 -9.36 25.37 -4.08
N LYS A 402 -9.67 24.11 -3.73
CA LYS A 402 -9.71 23.59 -2.36
C LYS A 402 -10.67 24.34 -1.42
N THR A 403 -11.78 24.87 -1.95
CA THR A 403 -12.81 25.53 -1.16
C THR A 403 -13.73 24.48 -0.53
N ILE A 404 -13.57 24.21 0.76
CA ILE A 404 -14.38 23.22 1.49
C ILE A 404 -15.40 23.92 2.40
N PHE A 405 -16.68 23.70 2.13
CA PHE A 405 -17.80 24.24 2.90
C PHE A 405 -18.02 23.40 4.16
N LYS A 406 -17.40 23.82 5.28
CA LYS A 406 -17.44 23.12 6.57
C LYS A 406 -18.44 23.68 7.58
N LYS A 407 -18.77 24.97 7.47
CA LYS A 407 -19.60 25.70 8.44
C LYS A 407 -21.00 25.96 7.88
N GLY A 408 -21.97 26.14 8.77
CA GLY A 408 -23.37 26.35 8.43
C GLY A 408 -24.18 25.06 8.34
N THR A 409 -25.48 25.22 8.15
CA THR A 409 -26.41 24.11 7.93
C THR A 409 -26.08 23.37 6.62
N PRO A 410 -26.49 22.10 6.47
CA PRO A 410 -26.41 21.37 5.20
C PRO A 410 -26.91 22.16 3.99
N LYS A 411 -28.04 22.87 4.15
CA LYS A 411 -28.63 23.71 3.10
C LYS A 411 -27.74 24.91 2.73
N GLU A 412 -27.26 25.67 3.72
CA GLU A 412 -26.35 26.81 3.47
C GLU A 412 -25.08 26.38 2.72
N ARG A 413 -24.55 25.18 3.03
CA ARG A 413 -23.37 24.63 2.34
C ARG A 413 -23.66 24.24 0.90
N VAL A 414 -24.86 23.71 0.64
CA VAL A 414 -25.33 23.38 -0.72
C VAL A 414 -25.55 24.67 -1.52
N ASP A 415 -26.22 25.66 -0.96
CA ASP A 415 -26.48 26.94 -1.63
C ASP A 415 -25.17 27.63 -2.02
N ALA A 416 -24.19 27.69 -1.11
CA ALA A 416 -22.86 28.22 -1.38
C ALA A 416 -22.10 27.46 -2.49
N LEU A 417 -22.27 26.14 -2.57
CA LEU A 417 -21.70 25.33 -3.65
C LEU A 417 -22.35 25.67 -5.00
N VAL A 418 -23.68 25.76 -5.04
CA VAL A 418 -24.43 26.06 -6.27
C VAL A 418 -24.11 27.48 -6.77
N GLU A 419 -24.02 28.46 -5.86
CA GLU A 419 -23.58 29.82 -6.20
C GLU A 419 -22.17 29.84 -6.78
N ALA A 420 -21.23 29.10 -6.17
CA ALA A 420 -19.86 29.01 -6.67
C ALA A 420 -19.77 28.36 -8.06
N LEU A 421 -20.57 27.32 -8.32
CA LEU A 421 -20.64 26.68 -9.64
C LEU A 421 -21.27 27.60 -10.69
N LYS A 422 -22.32 28.35 -10.34
CA LYS A 422 -22.91 29.37 -11.23
C LYS A 422 -21.91 30.49 -11.54
N ALA A 423 -21.15 30.94 -10.53
CA ALA A 423 -20.10 31.95 -10.71
C ALA A 423 -18.95 31.46 -11.63
N ASP A 424 -18.66 30.15 -11.62
CA ASP A 424 -17.73 29.51 -12.56
C ASP A 424 -18.29 29.36 -13.98
N GLY A 425 -19.57 29.66 -14.21
CA GLY A 425 -20.23 29.62 -15.51
C GLY A 425 -20.92 28.29 -15.84
N TYR A 426 -21.23 27.46 -14.84
CA TYR A 426 -22.00 26.23 -15.08
C TYR A 426 -23.49 26.52 -15.25
N ASP A 427 -24.03 26.12 -16.40
CA ASP A 427 -25.46 26.21 -16.74
C ASP A 427 -26.17 24.87 -16.52
N PHE A 428 -27.02 24.77 -15.50
CA PHE A 428 -27.77 23.55 -15.18
C PHE A 428 -29.13 23.45 -15.88
N THR A 429 -29.42 24.31 -16.87
CA THR A 429 -30.65 24.22 -17.69
C THR A 429 -30.51 23.23 -18.86
N VAL A 430 -29.28 22.82 -19.19
CA VAL A 430 -28.97 21.82 -20.22
C VAL A 430 -28.65 20.46 -19.61
N GLY A 431 -28.95 19.39 -20.34
CA GLY A 431 -28.73 18.02 -19.90
C GLY A 431 -28.14 17.11 -20.98
N ILE A 432 -27.48 16.06 -20.51
CA ILE A 432 -27.08 14.91 -21.32
C ILE A 432 -27.75 13.65 -20.77
N PRO A 433 -27.93 12.60 -21.59
CA PRO A 433 -28.44 11.32 -21.11
C PRO A 433 -27.56 10.76 -19.99
N ILE A 434 -28.20 10.20 -18.95
CA ILE A 434 -27.51 9.65 -17.78
C ILE A 434 -26.59 8.48 -18.12
N ASP A 435 -26.78 7.83 -19.27
CA ASP A 435 -26.03 6.71 -19.82
C ASP A 435 -24.99 7.13 -20.87
N ALA A 436 -24.87 8.43 -21.16
CA ALA A 436 -23.93 8.95 -22.15
C ALA A 436 -22.49 8.45 -21.89
N PRO A 437 -21.70 8.11 -22.92
CA PRO A 437 -20.32 7.64 -22.74
C PRO A 437 -19.49 8.64 -21.94
N ILE A 438 -18.82 8.16 -20.88
CA ILE A 438 -18.08 9.02 -19.93
C ILE A 438 -17.04 9.91 -20.63
N ASN A 439 -16.37 9.40 -21.66
CA ASN A 439 -15.36 10.13 -22.42
C ASN A 439 -15.93 11.24 -23.32
N LYS A 440 -17.24 11.23 -23.58
CA LYS A 440 -17.97 12.26 -24.35
C LYS A 440 -18.85 13.13 -23.46
N ALA A 441 -19.03 12.75 -22.19
CA ALA A 441 -19.86 13.48 -21.25
C ALA A 441 -19.18 14.79 -20.84
N GLU A 442 -19.91 15.89 -20.90
CA GLU A 442 -19.44 17.16 -20.37
C GLU A 442 -19.42 17.13 -18.83
N ARG A 443 -20.37 16.43 -18.22
CA ARG A 443 -20.55 16.37 -16.76
C ARG A 443 -20.75 14.94 -16.32
N VAL A 444 -20.18 14.59 -15.18
CA VAL A 444 -20.38 13.30 -14.55
C VAL A 444 -20.70 13.47 -13.07
N VAL A 445 -21.79 12.83 -12.63
CA VAL A 445 -22.03 12.53 -11.21
C VAL A 445 -21.53 11.12 -10.97
N SER A 446 -20.56 10.97 -10.11
CA SER A 446 -19.89 9.70 -9.85
C SER A 446 -20.08 9.24 -8.42
N VAL A 447 -20.51 7.99 -8.28
CA VAL A 447 -20.81 7.39 -6.98
C VAL A 447 -19.65 6.54 -6.44
N GLY A 448 -19.38 6.70 -5.14
CA GLY A 448 -18.42 5.92 -4.37
C GLY A 448 -19.10 5.01 -3.34
N LEU A 449 -18.28 4.27 -2.60
CA LEU A 449 -18.76 3.33 -1.58
C LEU A 449 -19.53 4.00 -0.43
N GLY A 450 -19.35 5.31 -0.22
CA GLY A 450 -20.10 6.05 0.78
C GLY A 450 -21.62 6.03 0.58
N ILE A 451 -22.11 5.69 -0.62
CA ILE A 451 -23.56 5.64 -0.93
C ILE A 451 -24.32 4.56 -0.13
N GLY A 452 -23.63 3.53 0.37
CA GLY A 452 -24.27 2.46 1.11
C GLY A 452 -25.09 1.52 0.22
N LYS A 453 -26.36 1.33 0.54
CA LYS A 453 -27.25 0.33 -0.10
C LYS A 453 -27.67 0.73 -1.53
N LYS A 454 -28.14 -0.24 -2.33
CA LYS A 454 -28.46 -0.03 -3.75
C LYS A 454 -29.63 0.94 -3.95
N GLU A 455 -30.58 1.00 -3.02
CA GLU A 455 -31.75 1.87 -3.10
C GLU A 455 -31.35 3.35 -3.13
N ASN A 456 -30.22 3.69 -2.50
CA ASN A 456 -29.69 5.05 -2.46
C ASN A 456 -29.14 5.51 -3.82
N MET A 457 -28.98 4.61 -4.81
CA MET A 457 -28.63 5.00 -6.18
C MET A 457 -29.67 5.94 -6.80
N LYS A 458 -30.92 5.90 -6.32
CA LYS A 458 -31.96 6.81 -6.79
C LYS A 458 -31.57 8.29 -6.57
N LEU A 459 -30.92 8.60 -5.46
CA LEU A 459 -30.40 9.94 -5.16
C LEU A 459 -29.35 10.39 -6.18
N ILE A 460 -28.52 9.46 -6.67
CA ILE A 460 -27.49 9.72 -7.68
C ILE A 460 -28.12 9.92 -9.05
N GLU A 461 -29.13 9.13 -9.40
CA GLU A 461 -29.89 9.29 -10.64
C GLU A 461 -30.60 10.64 -10.70
N ASP A 462 -31.29 11.01 -9.62
CA ASP A 462 -32.03 12.27 -9.54
C ASP A 462 -31.08 13.48 -9.62
N LEU A 463 -29.94 13.42 -8.91
CA LEU A 463 -28.89 14.44 -9.00
C LEU A 463 -28.27 14.48 -10.41
N ALA A 464 -28.03 13.34 -11.05
CA ALA A 464 -27.45 13.29 -12.40
C ALA A 464 -28.37 13.92 -13.44
N VAL A 465 -29.69 13.69 -13.32
CA VAL A 465 -30.70 14.35 -14.16
C VAL A 465 -30.66 15.86 -13.94
N GLN A 466 -30.68 16.33 -12.70
CA GLN A 466 -30.72 17.77 -12.41
C GLN A 466 -29.40 18.49 -12.73
N ALA A 467 -28.27 17.83 -12.53
CA ALA A 467 -26.95 18.35 -12.91
C ALA A 467 -26.70 18.33 -14.43
N GLY A 468 -27.55 17.63 -15.20
CA GLY A 468 -27.35 17.40 -16.62
C GLY A 468 -26.10 16.59 -16.88
N ALA A 469 -25.96 15.44 -16.21
CA ALA A 469 -24.72 14.68 -16.12
C ALA A 469 -24.91 13.19 -16.40
N ALA A 470 -23.86 12.55 -16.89
CA ALA A 470 -23.77 11.10 -17.00
C ALA A 470 -23.43 10.48 -15.62
N ILE A 471 -23.91 9.27 -15.36
CA ILE A 471 -23.60 8.54 -14.12
C ILE A 471 -22.28 7.78 -14.25
N GLY A 472 -21.27 8.18 -13.49
CA GLY A 472 -20.02 7.43 -13.31
C GLY A 472 -19.99 6.67 -12.00
N SER A 473 -18.93 5.88 -11.78
CA SER A 473 -18.70 5.27 -10.48
C SER A 473 -17.23 5.04 -10.18
N SER A 474 -16.94 4.78 -8.90
CA SER A 474 -15.69 4.15 -8.47
C SER A 474 -15.67 2.66 -8.79
N ARG A 475 -14.47 2.06 -8.88
CA ARG A 475 -14.28 0.63 -9.21
C ARG A 475 -15.12 -0.30 -8.33
N PRO A 476 -15.11 -0.14 -6.99
CA PRO A 476 -15.86 -1.05 -6.12
C PRO A 476 -17.37 -1.00 -6.33
N VAL A 477 -17.93 0.14 -6.75
CA VAL A 477 -19.38 0.26 -7.00
C VAL A 477 -19.78 -0.50 -8.27
N ALA A 478 -18.93 -0.49 -9.30
CA ALA A 478 -19.20 -1.21 -10.55
C ALA A 478 -18.87 -2.72 -10.46
N GLU A 479 -17.73 -3.08 -9.87
CA GLU A 479 -17.21 -4.46 -9.88
C GLU A 479 -17.71 -5.28 -8.70
N THR A 480 -17.66 -4.73 -7.49
CA THR A 480 -18.04 -5.43 -6.26
C THR A 480 -19.54 -5.33 -6.01
N LEU A 481 -20.08 -4.11 -5.96
CA LEU A 481 -21.51 -3.89 -5.67
C LEU A 481 -22.41 -4.15 -6.88
N LYS A 482 -21.87 -4.05 -8.10
CA LYS A 482 -22.59 -4.21 -9.37
C LYS A 482 -23.83 -3.29 -9.46
N TYR A 483 -23.73 -2.08 -8.90
CA TYR A 483 -24.81 -1.09 -8.94
C TYR A 483 -24.91 -0.42 -10.31
N VAL A 484 -23.79 -0.31 -11.01
CA VAL A 484 -23.71 0.16 -12.40
C VAL A 484 -22.83 -0.79 -13.23
N PRO A 485 -22.96 -0.81 -14.57
CA PRO A 485 -22.11 -1.63 -15.43
C PRO A 485 -20.62 -1.26 -15.32
N LEU A 486 -19.73 -2.23 -15.58
CA LEU A 486 -18.26 -2.05 -15.50
C LEU A 486 -17.72 -0.92 -16.38
N ASN A 487 -18.39 -0.60 -17.50
CA ASN A 487 -17.99 0.49 -18.38
C ASN A 487 -18.28 1.90 -17.82
N ARG A 488 -18.92 2.02 -16.63
CA ARG A 488 -19.16 3.30 -15.93
C ARG A 488 -18.09 3.64 -14.91
N TYR A 489 -17.21 2.69 -14.57
CA TYR A 489 -16.11 2.92 -13.64
C TYR A 489 -15.09 3.91 -14.22
N ILE A 490 -14.74 4.94 -13.44
CA ILE A 490 -13.74 5.96 -13.76
C ILE A 490 -12.49 5.76 -12.91
N GLY A 491 -11.33 5.67 -13.55
CA GLY A 491 -10.07 5.50 -12.83
C GLY A 491 -8.91 5.08 -13.72
N MET A 492 -7.83 4.57 -13.11
CA MET A 492 -6.58 4.24 -13.79
C MET A 492 -6.79 3.16 -14.86
N SER A 493 -7.49 2.08 -14.51
CA SER A 493 -7.87 0.97 -15.39
C SER A 493 -9.29 1.08 -15.95
N GLY A 494 -10.03 2.14 -15.61
CA GLY A 494 -11.38 2.41 -16.08
C GLY A 494 -11.43 3.50 -17.16
N GLN A 495 -12.61 4.10 -17.31
CA GLN A 495 -12.81 5.27 -18.17
C GLN A 495 -12.03 6.49 -17.64
N LYS A 496 -11.63 7.37 -18.55
CA LYS A 496 -11.07 8.69 -18.22
C LYS A 496 -12.15 9.75 -18.40
N PHE A 497 -12.30 10.62 -17.42
CA PHE A 497 -13.15 11.78 -17.53
C PHE A 497 -12.31 13.03 -17.80
N THR A 498 -12.57 13.65 -18.94
CA THR A 498 -11.90 14.88 -19.39
C THR A 498 -12.91 16.02 -19.56
N GLY A 499 -14.15 15.87 -19.08
CA GLY A 499 -15.19 16.88 -19.18
C GLY A 499 -15.02 18.05 -18.22
N ASN A 500 -16.03 18.89 -18.13
CA ASN A 500 -15.99 20.14 -17.38
C ASN A 500 -16.30 19.94 -15.89
N LEU A 501 -17.34 19.19 -15.53
CA LEU A 501 -17.77 19.05 -14.14
C LEU A 501 -17.77 17.60 -13.68
N TYR A 502 -17.03 17.31 -12.62
CA TYR A 502 -17.03 16.01 -11.96
C TYR A 502 -17.55 16.15 -10.53
N ILE A 503 -18.70 15.55 -10.22
CA ILE A 503 -19.28 15.54 -8.88
C ILE A 503 -19.03 14.16 -8.26
N ALA A 504 -18.19 14.12 -7.23
CA ALA A 504 -17.77 12.92 -6.53
C ALA A 504 -18.59 12.71 -5.26
N CYS A 505 -19.54 11.77 -5.27
CA CYS A 505 -20.44 11.48 -4.16
C CYS A 505 -19.96 10.24 -3.40
N GLY A 506 -19.42 10.40 -2.19
CA GLY A 506 -18.97 9.28 -1.35
C GLY A 506 -17.71 8.57 -1.84
N ILE A 507 -16.88 9.25 -2.64
CA ILE A 507 -15.61 8.73 -3.16
C ILE A 507 -14.48 9.15 -2.21
N SER A 508 -13.65 8.22 -1.76
CA SER A 508 -12.54 8.49 -0.84
C SER A 508 -11.41 9.31 -1.47
N GLY A 509 -11.16 9.12 -2.78
CA GLY A 509 -10.05 9.73 -3.50
C GLY A 509 -8.81 8.84 -3.61
N ALA A 510 -8.99 7.52 -3.69
CA ALA A 510 -7.89 6.60 -4.01
C ALA A 510 -7.14 7.03 -5.29
N ILE A 511 -5.80 6.93 -5.29
CA ILE A 511 -4.98 7.48 -6.38
C ILE A 511 -5.34 6.92 -7.77
N GLN A 512 -5.79 5.66 -7.84
CA GLN A 512 -6.24 5.03 -9.07
C GLN A 512 -7.49 5.75 -9.61
N HIS A 513 -8.41 6.16 -8.75
CA HIS A 513 -9.58 6.95 -9.12
C HIS A 513 -9.18 8.36 -9.56
N LEU A 514 -8.32 9.03 -8.79
CA LEU A 514 -7.87 10.40 -9.07
C LEU A 514 -7.18 10.52 -10.43
N LYS A 515 -6.37 9.53 -10.83
CA LYS A 515 -5.78 9.46 -12.17
C LYS A 515 -6.81 9.40 -13.31
N GLY A 516 -8.03 8.94 -13.03
CA GLY A 516 -9.13 8.93 -14.01
C GLY A 516 -9.80 10.29 -14.23
N ILE A 517 -9.66 11.22 -13.27
CA ILE A 517 -10.31 12.53 -13.27
C ILE A 517 -9.30 13.69 -13.30
N LYS A 518 -8.02 13.40 -13.53
CA LYS A 518 -6.94 14.39 -13.53
C LYS A 518 -7.23 15.57 -14.45
N GLU A 519 -7.83 15.31 -15.60
CA GLU A 519 -8.13 16.31 -16.64
C GLU A 519 -9.52 16.94 -16.50
N ALA A 520 -10.27 16.61 -15.45
CA ALA A 520 -11.53 17.29 -15.13
C ALA A 520 -11.28 18.78 -14.86
N SER A 521 -12.10 19.66 -15.46
CA SER A 521 -11.93 21.10 -15.27
C SER A 521 -12.20 21.51 -13.83
N THR A 522 -13.35 21.07 -13.29
CA THR A 522 -13.77 21.28 -11.91
C THR A 522 -14.16 19.95 -11.27
N ILE A 523 -13.68 19.73 -10.05
CA ILE A 523 -14.03 18.58 -9.21
C ILE A 523 -14.77 19.08 -7.98
N VAL A 524 -15.98 18.57 -7.75
CA VAL A 524 -16.78 18.75 -6.54
C VAL A 524 -16.72 17.46 -5.74
N ALA A 525 -16.46 17.53 -4.44
CA ALA A 525 -16.41 16.36 -3.56
C ALA A 525 -17.44 16.44 -2.43
N ILE A 526 -18.23 15.38 -2.24
CA ILE A 526 -19.18 15.26 -1.13
C ILE A 526 -18.82 13.98 -0.38
N ASN A 527 -18.39 14.11 0.88
CA ASN A 527 -17.97 12.97 1.69
C ASN A 527 -18.21 13.27 3.17
N ASN A 528 -18.59 12.26 3.95
CA ASN A 528 -18.79 12.40 5.39
C ASN A 528 -17.46 12.38 6.17
N ASN A 529 -16.41 11.78 5.62
CA ASN A 529 -15.08 11.77 6.22
C ASN A 529 -14.32 13.06 5.84
N PRO A 530 -14.09 14.01 6.79
CA PRO A 530 -13.40 15.28 6.51
C PRO A 530 -11.97 15.12 6.01
N ASN A 531 -11.35 13.96 6.27
CA ASN A 531 -9.97 13.64 5.91
C ASN A 531 -9.86 12.89 4.57
N ALA A 532 -10.98 12.63 3.88
CA ALA A 532 -10.96 11.95 2.59
C ALA A 532 -10.06 12.66 1.57
N LYS A 533 -9.14 11.90 0.94
CA LYS A 533 -8.16 12.41 -0.04
C LYS A 533 -8.78 13.18 -1.19
N ILE A 534 -10.03 12.88 -1.54
CA ILE A 534 -10.75 13.58 -2.59
C ILE A 534 -10.81 15.09 -2.34
N PHE A 535 -10.91 15.55 -1.08
CA PHE A 535 -10.95 16.98 -0.75
C PHE A 535 -9.64 17.70 -1.05
N LYS A 536 -8.49 17.04 -0.87
CA LYS A 536 -7.18 17.59 -1.24
C LYS A 536 -7.02 17.70 -2.77
N ASN A 537 -7.88 17.03 -3.53
CA ASN A 537 -7.85 16.87 -4.98
C ASN A 537 -9.10 17.44 -5.67
N SER A 538 -9.92 18.23 -4.96
CA SER A 538 -11.15 18.85 -5.47
C SER A 538 -11.09 20.38 -5.42
N ASP A 539 -11.84 21.01 -6.31
CA ASP A 539 -12.00 22.47 -6.38
C ASP A 539 -12.98 22.94 -5.30
N TYR A 540 -14.09 22.23 -5.16
CA TYR A 540 -15.10 22.44 -4.14
C TYR A 540 -15.33 21.18 -3.32
N GLY A 541 -15.81 21.31 -2.09
CA GLY A 541 -16.33 20.16 -1.37
C GLY A 541 -17.23 20.47 -0.19
N ILE A 542 -18.09 19.51 0.14
CA ILE A 542 -18.99 19.53 1.30
C ILE A 542 -18.65 18.33 2.18
N VAL A 543 -18.39 18.60 3.47
CA VAL A 543 -18.24 17.54 4.47
C VAL A 543 -19.61 17.24 5.09
N GLY A 544 -20.26 16.14 4.73
CA GLY A 544 -21.61 15.85 5.23
C GLY A 544 -22.13 14.48 4.82
N ASP A 545 -23.26 14.08 5.41
CA ASP A 545 -23.96 12.85 5.02
C ASP A 545 -24.55 12.99 3.61
N LEU A 546 -24.31 11.98 2.77
CA LEU A 546 -24.85 11.94 1.41
C LEU A 546 -26.38 11.92 1.42
N MET A 547 -27.00 11.25 2.41
CA MET A 547 -28.46 11.14 2.48
C MET A 547 -29.14 12.49 2.77
N GLU A 548 -28.38 13.44 3.32
CA GLU A 548 -28.85 14.79 3.61
C GLU A 548 -28.45 15.78 2.50
N ILE A 549 -27.20 15.70 2.02
CA ILE A 549 -26.67 16.65 1.05
C ILE A 549 -27.18 16.41 -0.36
N LEU A 550 -27.34 15.16 -0.81
CA LEU A 550 -27.74 14.88 -2.20
C LEU A 550 -29.15 15.37 -2.52
N PRO A 551 -30.20 15.15 -1.69
CA PRO A 551 -31.52 15.70 -1.96
C PRO A 551 -31.53 17.22 -2.04
N LEU A 552 -30.87 17.89 -1.09
CA LEU A 552 -30.78 19.36 -1.07
C LEU A 552 -30.08 19.90 -2.33
N LEU A 553 -29.01 19.23 -2.78
CA LEU A 553 -28.30 19.62 -3.99
C LEU A 553 -29.14 19.38 -5.25
N THR A 554 -29.89 18.27 -5.30
CA THR A 554 -30.82 17.99 -6.40
C THR A 554 -31.87 19.09 -6.49
N ASP A 555 -32.50 19.46 -5.38
CA ASP A 555 -33.52 20.51 -5.32
C ASP A 555 -32.94 21.88 -5.71
N ALA A 556 -31.72 22.21 -5.28
CA ALA A 556 -31.07 23.47 -5.60
C ALA A 556 -30.63 23.61 -7.08
N LEU A 557 -30.48 22.48 -7.79
CA LEU A 557 -30.18 22.42 -9.22
C LEU A 557 -31.43 22.27 -10.10
N ASP A 558 -32.58 21.98 -9.50
CA ASP A 558 -33.86 21.92 -10.21
C ASP A 558 -34.39 23.33 -10.48
N ASN A 559 -34.66 23.60 -11.75
CA ASN A 559 -35.25 24.85 -12.22
C ASN A 559 -36.73 24.69 -12.59
N GLY A 560 -37.33 23.51 -12.33
CA GLY A 560 -38.74 23.21 -12.62
C GLY A 560 -39.06 23.01 -14.10
N GLU A 561 -38.06 23.04 -14.99
CA GLU A 561 -38.22 22.90 -16.44
C GLU A 561 -37.48 21.66 -16.97
N PRO A 562 -37.97 20.99 -18.03
CA PRO A 562 -37.24 19.92 -18.70
C PRO A 562 -35.88 20.40 -19.23
N LYS A 563 -34.82 19.62 -19.01
CA LYS A 563 -33.47 19.97 -19.46
C LYS A 563 -33.40 20.03 -20.99
N LYS A 564 -32.80 21.09 -21.52
CA LYS A 564 -32.54 21.25 -22.97
C LYS A 564 -31.39 20.36 -23.40
N ALA A 565 -31.35 19.99 -24.68
CA ALA A 565 -30.22 19.24 -25.23
C ALA A 565 -28.92 20.05 -25.08
N ALA A 566 -27.89 19.45 -24.48
CA ALA A 566 -26.61 20.13 -24.31
C ALA A 566 -25.93 20.42 -25.66
N PRO A 567 -25.35 21.62 -25.85
CA PRO A 567 -24.53 21.92 -27.02
C PRO A 567 -23.26 21.05 -27.05
N PRO A 568 -22.53 20.97 -28.18
CA PRO A 568 -21.24 20.29 -28.22
C PRO A 568 -20.29 20.80 -27.14
N MET A 569 -19.64 19.87 -26.43
CA MET A 569 -18.78 20.19 -25.27
C MET A 569 -17.70 21.21 -25.64
N LYS A 570 -17.74 22.39 -24.99
CA LYS A 570 -16.65 23.35 -25.00
C LYS A 570 -15.87 23.24 -23.69
N LYS A 571 -14.60 22.84 -23.78
CA LYS A 571 -13.75 22.62 -22.61
C LYS A 571 -13.50 23.93 -21.84
N MET A 572 -13.88 23.96 -20.56
CA MET A 572 -13.62 25.08 -19.67
C MET A 572 -12.15 25.11 -19.25
N LYS A 573 -11.55 26.31 -19.22
CA LYS A 573 -10.19 26.50 -18.72
C LYS A 573 -10.14 26.22 -17.23
N ARG A 574 -9.11 25.49 -16.80
CA ARG A 574 -8.86 25.22 -15.37
C ARG A 574 -8.38 26.49 -14.70
N ALA A 575 -8.77 26.68 -13.44
CA ALA A 575 -8.16 27.69 -12.58
C ALA A 575 -6.65 27.43 -12.53
N VAL A 576 -5.86 28.43 -12.89
CA VAL A 576 -4.40 28.40 -12.78
C VAL A 576 -4.07 29.20 -11.52
N PRO A 577 -3.16 28.73 -10.64
CA PRO A 577 -2.72 29.56 -9.53
C PRO A 577 -2.17 30.86 -10.10
N GLU A 578 -2.61 31.99 -9.56
CA GLU A 578 -1.93 33.26 -9.83
C GLU A 578 -0.46 33.06 -9.46
N LYS A 579 0.43 33.25 -10.43
CA LYS A 579 1.86 33.30 -10.13
C LYS A 579 2.04 34.54 -9.25
N VAL A 580 2.20 34.32 -7.94
CA VAL A 580 2.70 35.36 -7.04
C VAL A 580 4.07 35.71 -7.60
N ARG A 581 4.14 36.84 -8.32
CA ARG A 581 5.44 37.39 -8.70
C ARG A 581 6.10 37.78 -7.39
N PRO A 582 7.32 37.32 -7.12
CA PRO A 582 8.02 37.78 -5.95
C PRO A 582 8.08 39.31 -5.96
N THR A 583 7.71 39.94 -4.84
CA THR A 583 7.74 41.40 -4.70
C THR A 583 9.14 41.94 -4.41
N TRP A 584 10.14 41.06 -4.39
CA TRP A 584 11.54 41.39 -4.14
C TRP A 584 12.34 41.43 -5.46
N LYS A 585 13.37 42.27 -5.46
CA LYS A 585 14.33 42.40 -6.56
C LYS A 585 15.26 41.18 -6.59
N TYR A 586 15.73 40.82 -7.78
CA TYR A 586 16.66 39.71 -7.95
C TYR A 586 18.10 40.20 -7.80
N TYR A 587 18.91 39.44 -7.08
CA TYR A 587 20.32 39.76 -6.90
C TYR A 587 21.17 38.58 -7.32
N VAL A 588 22.12 38.84 -8.21
CA VAL A 588 22.99 37.82 -8.80
C VAL A 588 24.44 38.13 -8.46
N CYS A 589 25.16 37.14 -7.97
CA CYS A 589 26.60 37.24 -7.71
C CYS A 589 27.35 37.38 -9.03
N ASN A 590 28.09 38.48 -9.19
CA ASN A 590 28.87 38.76 -10.39
C ASN A 590 30.07 37.82 -10.58
N GLY A 591 30.51 37.15 -9.50
CA GLY A 591 31.62 36.19 -9.55
C GLY A 591 31.25 34.81 -10.11
N CYS A 592 30.08 34.28 -9.75
CA CYS A 592 29.70 32.90 -10.11
C CYS A 592 28.29 32.75 -10.72
N GLY A 593 27.52 33.83 -10.80
CA GLY A 593 26.15 33.80 -11.31
C GLY A 593 25.13 33.23 -10.33
N TYR A 594 25.49 33.03 -9.06
CA TYR A 594 24.55 32.57 -8.03
C TYR A 594 23.44 33.62 -7.81
N GLU A 595 22.19 33.20 -7.97
CA GLU A 595 21.00 34.01 -7.73
C GLU A 595 20.48 33.78 -6.31
N TYR A 596 20.35 34.85 -5.53
CA TYR A 596 19.79 34.77 -4.19
C TYR A 596 18.25 34.71 -4.24
N ASP A 597 17.66 33.68 -3.63
CA ASP A 597 16.21 33.52 -3.49
C ASP A 597 15.77 33.75 -2.03
N PRO A 598 15.21 34.93 -1.71
CA PRO A 598 14.62 35.23 -0.41
C PRO A 598 13.61 34.20 0.09
N SER A 599 12.92 33.44 -0.76
CA SER A 599 11.98 32.42 -0.31
C SER A 599 12.65 31.18 0.30
N VAL A 600 13.96 31.02 0.03
CA VAL A 600 14.79 29.93 0.52
C VAL A 600 15.76 30.40 1.61
N GLY A 601 16.25 31.64 1.51
CA GLY A 601 17.29 32.17 2.40
C GLY A 601 18.65 31.50 2.18
N ASP A 602 19.53 31.59 3.18
CA ASP A 602 20.83 30.90 3.22
C ASP A 602 21.10 30.41 4.65
N LEU A 603 20.63 29.20 4.95
CA LEU A 603 20.68 28.60 6.28
C LEU A 603 22.10 28.28 6.76
N GLU A 604 23.08 28.12 5.86
CA GLU A 604 24.48 27.92 6.25
C GLU A 604 25.15 29.25 6.65
N GLY A 605 24.67 30.37 6.10
CA GLY A 605 25.04 31.73 6.48
C GLY A 605 24.12 32.37 7.53
N ASP A 606 23.31 31.59 8.26
CA ASP A 606 22.31 32.04 9.25
C ASP A 606 21.26 33.03 8.70
N ILE A 607 20.96 32.96 7.41
CA ILE A 607 19.92 33.78 6.76
C ILE A 607 18.62 32.98 6.67
N THR A 608 17.61 33.44 7.40
CA THR A 608 16.30 32.78 7.43
C THR A 608 15.52 33.01 6.12
N PRO A 609 14.71 32.01 5.69
CA PRO A 609 13.76 32.20 4.60
C PRO A 609 12.84 33.40 4.86
N GLY A 610 12.71 34.27 3.87
CA GLY A 610 11.97 35.55 3.91
C GLY A 610 12.87 36.79 4.01
N THR A 611 14.17 36.63 4.21
CA THR A 611 15.12 37.76 4.29
C THR A 611 15.39 38.34 2.91
N ILE A 612 15.00 39.59 2.66
CA ILE A 612 15.33 40.30 1.42
C ILE A 612 16.81 40.70 1.37
N PHE A 613 17.39 40.77 0.16
CA PHE A 613 18.82 40.94 -0.04
C PHE A 613 19.38 42.20 0.65
N GLU A 614 18.61 43.28 0.67
CA GLU A 614 18.96 44.55 1.31
C GLU A 614 19.19 44.39 2.82
N ASN A 615 18.46 43.46 3.45
CA ASN A 615 18.50 43.18 4.89
C ASN A 615 19.55 42.14 5.29
N MET A 616 20.32 41.58 4.35
CA MET A 616 21.38 40.62 4.69
C MET A 616 22.53 41.29 5.46
N PRO A 617 23.18 40.57 6.40
CA PRO A 617 24.39 41.03 7.08
C PRO A 617 25.49 41.48 6.10
N LYS A 618 26.31 42.46 6.49
CA LYS A 618 27.37 43.00 5.62
C LYS A 618 28.50 42.01 5.37
N ASP A 619 28.68 41.08 6.29
CA ASP A 619 29.68 40.01 6.32
C ASP A 619 29.18 38.71 5.68
N TRP A 620 27.93 38.68 5.20
CA TRP A 620 27.42 37.56 4.44
C TRP A 620 28.18 37.43 3.11
N THR A 621 28.51 36.19 2.73
CA THR A 621 29.26 35.85 1.52
C THR A 621 28.46 34.90 0.65
N CYS A 622 28.72 34.93 -0.66
CA CYS A 622 28.07 34.06 -1.62
C CYS A 622 28.30 32.57 -1.26
N PRO A 623 27.26 31.77 -1.04
CA PRO A 623 27.42 30.36 -0.65
C PRO A 623 28.04 29.49 -1.76
N ALA A 624 28.04 29.97 -3.01
CA ALA A 624 28.62 29.24 -4.13
C ALA A 624 30.11 29.51 -4.36
N CYS A 625 30.61 30.70 -4.05
CA CYS A 625 31.99 31.09 -4.38
C CYS A 625 32.75 31.86 -3.28
N GLY A 626 32.09 32.22 -2.18
CA GLY A 626 32.69 32.94 -1.05
C GLY A 626 32.91 34.44 -1.27
N GLU A 627 32.50 34.99 -2.41
CA GLU A 627 32.59 36.43 -2.69
C GLU A 627 31.70 37.25 -1.75
N GLY A 628 32.12 38.47 -1.43
CA GLY A 628 31.37 39.36 -0.54
C GLY A 628 30.01 39.78 -1.09
N LYS A 629 29.10 40.20 -0.20
CA LYS A 629 27.77 40.75 -0.56
C LYS A 629 27.85 41.89 -1.58
N ASP A 630 28.94 42.67 -1.57
CA ASP A 630 29.22 43.77 -2.50
C ASP A 630 29.41 43.31 -3.95
N MET A 631 29.67 42.01 -4.17
CA MET A 631 29.79 41.42 -5.50
C MET A 631 28.45 41.00 -6.12
N PHE A 632 27.32 41.27 -5.46
CA PHE A 632 25.99 41.02 -6.03
C PHE A 632 25.43 42.27 -6.69
N ILE A 633 24.87 42.08 -7.89
CA ILE A 633 24.21 43.13 -8.65
C ILE A 633 22.71 42.85 -8.73
N GLU A 634 21.90 43.91 -8.74
CA GLU A 634 20.47 43.81 -9.02
C GLU A 634 20.28 43.41 -10.49
N ALA A 635 19.55 42.33 -10.74
CA ALA A 635 19.36 41.72 -12.07
C ALA A 635 18.03 42.11 -12.73
#